data_AF-A0A965EE30-F1
#
_entry.id   AF-A0A965EE30-F1
#
_cell.length_a   1.000
_cell.length_b   1.000
_cell.length_c   1.000
_cell.angle_alpha   90.00
_cell.angle_beta   90.00
_cell.angle_gamma   90.00
#
_symmetry.space_group_name_H-M   'P 1'
#
loop_
_entity.id
_entity.type
_entity.pdbx_description
1 polymer ?
#
loop_
_entity_poly.entity_id
_entity_poly.type
_entity_poly.pdbx_seq_one_letter_code
_entity_poly.pdbx_strand_id
1 'polypeptide(L)'
;MPTRLSPALKNYDWGDIIALPDFTGQPRDAKPWAELWFGTHPDGQATVQTGNGIAQLSEIVGELSFLVKLIAVAKPLSIQTHPTIAQAQAGFARENNLGIDRAAFNRV
;
A
#
# COMPACT_ATOMS: atom_id res chain seq x y z
N MET A 1 -1.67 16.51 20.43
CA MET A 1 -0.52 15.63 20.74
C MET A 1 -0.38 14.62 19.60
N PRO A 2 0.84 14.23 19.21
CA PRO A 2 1.02 13.15 18.23
C PRO A 2 0.41 11.86 18.77
N THR A 3 -0.19 11.06 17.88
CA THR A 3 -0.70 9.73 18.20
C THR A 3 -0.03 8.67 17.35
N ARG A 4 -0.05 7.42 17.81
CA ARG A 4 0.57 6.29 17.12
C ARG A 4 -0.25 5.89 15.91
N LEU A 5 0.41 5.86 14.75
CA LEU A 5 -0.10 5.26 13.53
C LEU A 5 0.54 3.88 13.33
N SER A 6 -0.27 2.89 13.00
CA SER A 6 0.16 1.53 12.68
C SER A 6 -0.11 1.25 11.20
N PRO A 7 0.88 0.76 10.42
CA PRO A 7 0.71 0.52 9.00
C PRO A 7 -0.05 -0.78 8.71
N ALA A 8 -0.56 -0.90 7.48
CA ALA A 8 -0.93 -2.19 6.93
C ALA A 8 0.31 -2.90 6.34
N LEU A 9 0.59 -4.14 6.77
CA LEU A 9 1.70 -4.95 6.26
C LEU A 9 1.28 -5.71 4.99
N LYS A 10 2.13 -5.68 3.97
CA LYS A 10 2.01 -6.47 2.74
C LYS A 10 3.14 -7.50 2.67
N ASN A 11 2.75 -8.78 2.69
CA ASN A 11 3.68 -9.91 2.63
C ASN A 11 3.83 -10.46 1.21
N TYR A 12 4.21 -9.62 0.25
CA TYR A 12 4.45 -10.08 -1.13
C TYR A 12 5.75 -10.89 -1.22
N ASP A 13 5.79 -11.90 -2.09
CA ASP A 13 6.90 -12.88 -2.18
C ASP A 13 8.27 -12.30 -2.54
N TRP A 14 8.33 -11.05 -3.00
CA TRP A 14 9.57 -10.33 -3.30
C TRP A 14 10.15 -9.59 -2.10
N GLY A 15 9.41 -9.53 -0.99
CA GLY A 15 9.79 -8.80 0.23
C GLY A 15 10.96 -9.41 0.98
N ASP A 16 11.66 -8.57 1.72
CA ASP A 16 12.77 -8.97 2.59
C ASP A 16 12.28 -9.49 3.96
N ILE A 17 13.02 -10.42 4.57
CA ILE A 17 12.63 -11.05 5.85
C ILE A 17 13.29 -10.41 7.08
N ILE A 18 14.15 -9.40 6.88
CA ILE A 18 15.00 -8.80 7.92
C ILE A 18 14.71 -7.30 8.06
N ALA A 19 14.75 -6.55 6.95
CA ALA A 19 14.87 -5.09 6.98
C ALA A 19 13.72 -4.38 7.70
N LEU A 20 12.46 -4.70 7.36
CA LEU A 20 11.29 -4.07 8.00
C LEU A 20 11.01 -4.60 9.42
N PRO A 21 11.10 -5.91 9.72
CA PRO A 21 11.05 -6.39 11.09
C PRO A 21 12.05 -5.66 12.00
N ASP A 22 13.32 -5.60 11.61
CA ASP A 22 14.37 -4.93 12.39
C ASP A 22 14.10 -3.42 12.53
N PHE A 23 13.75 -2.75 11.42
CA PHE A 23 13.44 -1.31 11.43
C PHE A 23 12.27 -0.97 12.36
N THR A 24 11.28 -1.87 12.47
CA THR A 24 10.09 -1.67 13.32
C THR A 24 10.24 -2.26 14.72
N GLY A 25 11.38 -2.88 15.04
CA GLY A 25 11.62 -3.58 16.30
C GLY A 25 10.70 -4.78 16.53
N GLN A 26 10.19 -5.38 15.46
CA GLN A 26 9.32 -6.56 15.51
C GLN A 26 10.15 -7.86 15.41
N PRO A 27 9.70 -8.96 16.04
CA PRO A 27 10.35 -10.25 15.86
C PRO A 27 10.35 -10.67 14.39
N ARG A 28 11.48 -11.19 13.92
CA ARG A 28 11.56 -11.83 12.61
C ARG A 28 10.71 -13.10 12.64
N ASP A 29 9.81 -13.26 11.68
CA ASP A 29 8.88 -14.38 11.57
C ASP A 29 9.10 -15.24 10.31
N ALA A 30 10.23 -15.01 9.63
CA ALA A 30 10.62 -15.64 8.35
C ALA A 30 9.63 -15.41 7.19
N LYS A 31 8.62 -14.55 7.35
CA LYS A 31 7.74 -14.14 6.25
C LYS A 31 8.38 -12.98 5.49
N PRO A 32 8.13 -12.85 4.18
CA PRO A 32 8.59 -11.71 3.41
C PRO A 32 7.79 -10.47 3.81
N TRP A 33 8.45 -9.42 4.30
CA TRP A 33 7.86 -8.12 4.55
C TRP A 33 8.20 -7.22 3.37
N ALA A 34 7.24 -7.02 2.47
CA ALA A 34 7.47 -6.29 1.22
C ALA A 34 7.22 -4.79 1.39
N GLU A 35 6.04 -4.44 1.93
CA GLU A 35 5.63 -3.05 2.09
C GLU A 35 4.91 -2.82 3.43
N LEU A 36 5.18 -1.67 4.07
CA LEU A 36 4.34 -1.10 5.14
C LEU A 36 3.60 0.11 4.60
N TRP A 37 2.27 0.07 4.64
CA TRP A 37 1.40 1.11 4.07
C TRP A 37 0.86 2.04 5.15
N PHE A 38 1.10 3.33 4.97
CA PHE A 38 0.57 4.40 5.80
C PHE A 38 -0.35 5.28 4.96
N GLY A 39 -1.65 5.19 5.22
CA GLY A 39 -2.67 5.94 4.51
C GLY A 39 -4.04 5.29 4.66
N THR A 40 -4.95 5.68 3.79
CA THR A 40 -6.36 5.27 3.82
C THR A 40 -6.74 4.45 2.59
N HIS A 41 -5.77 3.78 1.98
CA HIS A 41 -6.00 3.00 0.77
C HIS A 41 -6.95 1.82 1.09
N PRO A 42 -8.00 1.56 0.29
CA PRO A 42 -9.01 0.54 0.59
C PRO A 42 -8.41 -0.86 0.79
N ASP A 43 -7.43 -1.24 -0.04
CA ASP A 43 -6.77 -2.54 0.07
C ASP A 43 -5.81 -2.67 1.26
N GLY A 44 -5.51 -1.59 1.98
CA GLY A 44 -4.53 -1.58 3.06
C GLY A 44 -4.62 -0.31 3.90
N GLN A 45 -5.60 -0.28 4.81
CA GLN A 45 -5.84 0.86 5.67
C GLN A 45 -4.94 0.86 6.89
N ALA A 46 -4.26 1.97 7.14
CA ALA A 46 -3.55 2.19 8.40
C ALA A 46 -4.54 2.41 9.55
N THR A 47 -4.10 2.11 10.76
CA THR A 47 -4.89 2.31 11.98
C THR A 47 -4.23 3.30 12.91
N VAL A 48 -5.03 3.99 13.71
CA VAL A 48 -4.58 5.05 14.61
C VAL A 48 -5.03 4.75 16.03
N GLN A 49 -4.15 4.95 17.00
CA GLN A 49 -4.51 4.86 18.41
C GLN A 49 -5.32 6.10 18.80
N THR A 50 -6.48 5.88 19.40
CA THR A 50 -7.35 6.93 19.94
C THR A 50 -7.55 6.72 21.45
N GLY A 51 -8.18 7.69 22.12
CA GLY A 51 -8.58 7.53 23.52
C GLY A 51 -9.59 6.39 23.75
N ASN A 52 -10.32 5.99 22.71
CA ASN A 52 -11.34 4.94 22.77
C ASN A 52 -10.85 3.59 22.20
N GLY A 53 -9.55 3.46 21.91
CA GLY A 53 -8.97 2.27 21.28
C GLY A 53 -8.42 2.53 19.88
N ILE A 54 -8.26 1.47 19.09
CA ILE A 54 -7.72 1.55 17.72
C ILE A 54 -8.86 1.79 16.73
N ALA A 55 -8.72 2.76 15.85
CA ALA A 55 -9.67 3.06 14.76
C ALA A 55 -8.96 3.03 13.40
N GLN A 56 -9.72 2.89 12.30
CA GLN A 56 -9.16 3.08 10.96
C GLN A 56 -8.79 4.55 10.76
N LEU A 57 -7.68 4.81 10.08
CA LEU A 57 -7.25 6.20 9.84
C LEU A 57 -8.30 6.98 9.04
N SER A 58 -8.94 6.34 8.07
CA SER A 58 -10.00 6.89 7.21
C SER A 58 -11.19 7.43 8.00
N GLU A 59 -11.54 6.81 9.13
CA GLU A 59 -12.63 7.25 10.01
C GLU A 59 -12.30 8.59 10.71
N ILE A 60 -11.01 8.92 10.81
CA ILE A 60 -10.52 10.12 11.50
C ILE A 60 -10.23 11.26 10.51
N VAL A 61 -9.67 10.95 9.33
CA VAL A 61 -9.17 11.97 8.39
C VAL A 61 -9.84 11.94 7.01
N GLY A 62 -10.77 11.02 6.78
CA GLY A 62 -11.32 10.77 5.45
C GLY A 62 -10.32 10.11 4.50
N GLU A 63 -10.59 10.15 3.20
CA GLU A 63 -9.68 9.61 2.19
C GLU A 63 -8.52 10.57 1.89
N LEU A 64 -7.29 10.06 1.99
CA LEU A 64 -6.08 10.79 1.64
C LEU A 64 -5.77 10.65 0.15
N SER A 65 -5.30 11.74 -0.45
CA SER A 65 -4.85 11.78 -1.85
C SER A 65 -3.44 11.21 -2.07
N PHE A 66 -2.87 10.56 -1.05
CA PHE A 66 -1.53 10.00 -1.09
C PHE A 66 -1.44 8.73 -0.23
N LEU A 67 -0.46 7.89 -0.55
CA LEU A 67 -0.09 6.70 0.20
C LEU A 67 1.41 6.74 0.46
N VAL A 68 1.82 6.61 1.73
CA VAL A 68 3.23 6.48 2.10
C VAL A 68 3.55 5.00 2.27
N LYS A 69 4.67 4.57 1.68
CA LYS A 69 5.15 3.19 1.80
C LYS A 69 6.59 3.17 2.31
N LEU A 70 6.87 2.25 3.22
CA LEU A 70 8.23 1.75 3.42
C LEU A 70 8.34 0.42 2.67
N ILE A 71 9.37 0.29 1.84
CA ILE A 71 9.53 -0.85 0.93
C ILE A 71 10.87 -1.53 1.21
N ALA A 72 10.86 -2.85 1.39
CA ALA A 72 12.07 -3.67 1.51
C ALA A 72 12.10 -4.75 0.43
N VAL A 73 12.99 -4.54 -0.54
CA VAL A 73 13.10 -5.36 -1.75
C VAL A 73 14.18 -6.42 -1.58
N ALA A 74 13.80 -7.71 -1.60
CA ALA A 74 14.75 -8.82 -1.62
C ALA A 74 14.92 -9.47 -3.01
N LYS A 75 13.97 -9.24 -3.93
CA LYS A 75 14.03 -9.72 -5.31
C LYS A 75 13.84 -8.56 -6.29
N PRO A 76 14.51 -8.55 -7.45
CA PRO A 76 14.31 -7.51 -8.46
C PRO A 76 12.84 -7.36 -8.83
N LEU A 77 12.38 -6.10 -8.92
CA LEU A 77 11.03 -5.77 -9.35
C LEU A 77 11.01 -5.41 -10.84
N SER A 78 9.84 -5.50 -11.46
CA SER A 78 9.64 -5.11 -12.86
C SER A 78 9.95 -3.63 -13.09
N ILE A 79 10.48 -3.31 -14.28
CA ILE A 79 10.58 -1.93 -14.76
C ILE A 79 9.17 -1.39 -15.01
N GLN A 80 8.90 -0.18 -14.53
CA GLN A 80 7.61 0.47 -14.64
C GLN A 80 7.75 1.83 -15.32
N THR A 81 6.67 2.27 -15.96
CA THR A 81 6.53 3.65 -16.46
C THR A 81 5.20 4.20 -15.97
N HIS A 82 5.14 5.52 -15.82
CA HIS A 82 3.88 6.19 -15.48
C HIS A 82 3.39 6.99 -16.70
N PRO A 83 2.14 6.78 -17.11
CA PRO A 83 1.57 7.52 -18.23
C PRO A 83 1.47 9.00 -17.91
N THR A 84 1.49 9.84 -18.95
CA THR A 84 1.03 11.23 -18.84
C THR A 84 -0.45 11.27 -18.48
N ILE A 85 -0.94 12.42 -18.00
CA ILE A 85 -2.35 12.61 -17.66
C ILE A 85 -3.27 12.25 -18.83
N ALA A 86 -2.95 12.70 -20.05
CA ALA A 86 -3.74 12.41 -21.24
C ALA A 86 -3.78 10.91 -21.57
N GLN A 87 -2.64 10.22 -21.45
CA GLN A 87 -2.56 8.77 -21.67
C GLN A 87 -3.34 7.99 -20.59
N ALA A 88 -3.24 8.39 -19.33
CA ALA A 88 -3.98 7.76 -18.23
C ALA A 88 -5.49 7.86 -18.42
N GLN A 89 -5.99 9.05 -18.79
CA GLN A 89 -7.42 9.28 -19.05
C GLN A 89 -7.92 8.42 -20.23
N ALA A 90 -7.17 8.40 -21.34
CA ALA A 90 -7.54 7.61 -22.52
C ALA A 90 -7.48 6.10 -22.25
N GLY A 91 -6.45 5.63 -21.53
CA GLY A 91 -6.30 4.23 -21.12
C GLY A 91 -7.45 3.78 -20.23
N PHE A 92 -7.71 4.52 -19.15
CA PHE A 92 -8.79 4.21 -18.22
C PHE A 92 -10.17 4.12 -18.89
N ALA A 93 -10.49 5.07 -19.78
CA ALA A 93 -11.74 5.06 -20.53
C ALA A 93 -11.86 3.85 -21.46
N ARG A 94 -10.78 3.53 -22.19
CA ARG A 94 -10.72 2.37 -23.10
C ARG A 94 -11.01 1.07 -22.36
N GLU A 95 -10.36 0.84 -21.23
CA GLU A 95 -10.51 -0.40 -20.45
C GLU A 95 -11.89 -0.56 -19.83
N ASN A 96 -12.47 0.54 -19.34
CA ASN A 96 -13.85 0.53 -18.83
C ASN A 96 -14.85 0.20 -19.94
N ASN A 97 -14.67 0.76 -21.14
CA ASN A 97 -15.53 0.47 -22.29
C ASN A 97 -15.42 -0.99 -22.74
N LEU A 98 -14.26 -1.62 -22.54
CA LEU A 98 -14.05 -3.04 -22.79
C LEU A 98 -14.56 -3.94 -21.65
N GLY A 99 -15.03 -3.37 -20.54
CA GLY A 99 -15.51 -4.12 -19.39
C GLY A 99 -14.42 -4.90 -18.65
N ILE A 100 -13.14 -4.51 -18.80
CA ILE A 100 -12.04 -5.18 -18.12
C ILE A 100 -12.16 -4.92 -16.61
N ASP A 101 -12.18 -5.98 -15.80
CA ASP A 101 -12.28 -5.86 -14.35
C ASP A 101 -11.12 -5.04 -13.76
N ARG A 102 -11.38 -4.22 -12.73
CA ARG A 102 -10.34 -3.37 -12.11
C ARG A 102 -9.20 -4.16 -11.46
N ALA A 103 -9.47 -5.39 -11.03
CA ALA A 103 -8.50 -6.31 -10.45
C ALA A 103 -7.89 -7.26 -11.49
N ALA A 104 -8.22 -7.13 -12.78
CA ALA A 104 -7.66 -7.98 -13.82
C ALA A 104 -6.15 -7.70 -14.00
N PHE A 105 -5.34 -8.76 -14.04
CA PHE A 105 -3.88 -8.66 -14.17
C PHE A 105 -3.42 -7.97 -15.46
N ASN A 106 -4.22 -8.04 -16.53
CA ASN A 106 -3.92 -7.43 -17.83
C ASN A 106 -4.51 -6.02 -18.00
N ARG A 107 -4.93 -5.39 -16.90
CA ARG A 107 -5.38 -3.99 -16.87
C ARG A 107 -4.18 -3.05 -16.65
N VAL A 108 -4.04 -2.00 -17.46
CA VAL A 108 -2.86 -1.11 -17.54
C VAL A 108 -3.23 0.36 -17.74
#